data_AF-W1XBG2-F1
#
_entry.id   AF-W1XBG2-F1
#
_cell.length_a   1.000
_cell.length_b   1.000
_cell.length_c   1.000
_cell.angle_alpha   90.00
_cell.angle_beta   90.00
_cell.angle_gamma   90.00
#
_symmetry.space_group_name_H-M   'P 1'
#
loop_
_entity.id
_entity.type
_entity.pdbx_description
1 polymer ?
#
loop_
_entity_poly.entity_id
_entity_poly.type
_entity_poly.pdbx_seq_one_letter_code
_entity_poly.pdbx_strand_id
1 'polypeptide(L)'
;EPVNVEYFAMNNWSFLQSGSIGIDRKDIEKVFTGRTVLSSIYQDQRTKQNVMSLLTPVYVAGQLKGIVLLDINKNNLRNIFYTHDRPLLWRFLNVTLADTDSGRDIIINQSEDNLFQYVSYVHDLPGGIRVSLSIDILYFITSSWKSVLFWILTALILL
;
A
#
# COMPACT_ATOMS: atom_id res chain seq x y z
N GLU A 1 -5.20 -29.97 -4.46
CA GLU A 1 -4.98 -30.95 -3.38
C GLU A 1 -4.61 -30.21 -2.10
N PRO A 2 -5.11 -30.62 -0.92
CA PRO A 2 -4.70 -30.03 0.34
C PRO A 2 -3.23 -30.35 0.61
N VAL A 3 -2.44 -29.34 0.99
CA VAL A 3 -1.01 -29.51 1.29
C VAL A 3 -0.87 -30.27 2.61
N ASN A 4 -0.17 -31.41 2.58
CA ASN A 4 0.11 -32.19 3.77
C ASN A 4 1.24 -31.53 4.60
N VAL A 5 0.85 -30.92 5.71
CA VAL A 5 1.74 -30.19 6.63
C VAL A 5 2.73 -31.08 7.40
N GLU A 6 2.50 -32.39 7.50
CA GLU A 6 3.43 -33.30 8.20
C GLU A 6 4.71 -33.59 7.40
N TYR A 7 4.65 -33.49 6.08
CA TYR A 7 5.76 -33.79 5.17
C TYR A 7 6.34 -32.55 4.49
N PHE A 8 5.92 -31.35 4.91
CA PHE A 8 6.41 -30.11 4.33
C PHE A 8 7.80 -29.79 4.88
N ALA A 9 8.85 -30.06 4.08
CA ALA A 9 10.23 -29.72 4.39
C ALA A 9 10.70 -28.56 3.49
N MET A 10 10.76 -27.35 4.04
CA MET A 10 11.35 -26.18 3.37
C MET A 10 12.88 -26.25 3.43
N ASN A 11 13.50 -27.01 2.53
CA ASN A 11 14.97 -27.17 2.53
C ASN A 11 15.71 -26.01 1.84
N ASN A 12 15.02 -25.09 1.16
CA ASN A 12 15.67 -23.98 0.42
C ASN A 12 14.99 -22.64 0.69
N TRP A 13 15.45 -21.94 1.74
CA TRP A 13 15.05 -20.59 2.12
C TRP A 13 15.73 -19.50 1.28
N SER A 14 16.19 -19.84 0.07
CA SER A 14 16.98 -18.91 -0.76
C SER A 14 16.22 -17.65 -1.10
N PHE A 15 14.89 -17.68 -1.15
CA PHE A 15 14.06 -16.48 -1.38
C PHE A 15 14.07 -15.49 -0.20
N LEU A 16 14.22 -15.96 1.03
CA LEU A 16 14.39 -15.10 2.22
C LEU A 16 15.83 -14.61 2.35
N GLN A 17 16.82 -15.43 1.97
CA GLN A 17 18.23 -15.07 2.07
C GLN A 17 18.73 -14.20 0.91
N SER A 18 18.11 -14.28 -0.27
CA SER A 18 18.54 -13.56 -1.47
C SER A 18 18.10 -12.11 -1.54
N GLY A 19 17.31 -11.62 -0.56
CA GLY A 19 16.72 -10.28 -0.62
C GLY A 19 15.74 -10.09 -1.79
N SER A 20 15.30 -11.17 -2.44
CA SER A 20 14.39 -11.12 -3.60
C SER A 20 12.97 -10.67 -3.26
N ILE A 21 12.58 -10.80 -1.98
CA ILE A 21 11.31 -10.28 -1.41
C ILE A 21 11.56 -8.91 -0.72
N GLY A 22 12.76 -8.34 -0.83
CA GLY A 22 13.06 -7.03 -0.25
C GLY A 22 12.97 -6.93 1.28
N ILE A 23 12.85 -8.05 2.00
CA ILE A 23 12.77 -8.04 3.46
C ILE A 23 14.16 -7.74 4.03
N ASP A 24 14.30 -6.67 4.81
CA ASP A 24 15.52 -6.40 5.57
C ASP A 24 15.81 -7.63 6.46
N ARG A 25 17.06 -8.07 6.46
CA ARG A 25 17.55 -9.22 7.23
C ARG A 25 17.17 -9.11 8.72
N LYS A 26 17.07 -7.89 9.26
CA LYS A 26 16.65 -7.62 10.64
C LYS A 26 15.18 -7.98 10.94
N ASP A 27 14.31 -7.90 9.94
CA ASP A 27 12.90 -8.24 10.08
C ASP A 27 12.63 -9.72 9.84
N ILE A 28 13.48 -10.38 9.02
CA ILE A 28 13.49 -11.84 8.87
C ILE A 28 13.75 -12.54 10.22
N GLU A 29 14.67 -12.00 11.04
CA GLU A 29 14.97 -12.57 12.37
C GLU A 29 13.72 -12.61 13.28
N LYS A 30 12.80 -11.64 13.14
CA LYS A 30 11.54 -11.60 13.90
C LYS A 30 10.56 -12.70 13.44
N VAL A 31 10.57 -13.10 12.17
CA VAL A 31 9.76 -14.24 11.68
C VAL A 31 10.15 -15.52 12.41
N PHE A 32 11.45 -15.73 12.65
CA PHE A 32 11.95 -16.90 13.38
C PHE A 32 11.65 -16.88 14.88
N THR A 33 11.17 -15.75 15.43
CA THR A 33 10.67 -15.65 16.81
C THR A 33 9.17 -15.97 16.95
N GLY A 34 8.53 -16.42 15.86
CA GLY A 34 7.12 -16.82 15.86
C GLY A 34 6.13 -15.69 15.63
N ARG A 35 6.59 -14.50 15.24
CA ARG A 35 5.75 -13.34 14.96
C ARG A 35 5.45 -13.22 13.48
N THR A 36 4.24 -12.77 13.15
CA THR A 36 3.95 -12.30 11.79
C THR A 36 4.75 -11.03 11.52
N VAL A 37 5.39 -10.97 10.36
CA VAL A 37 6.20 -9.83 9.93
C VAL A 37 5.66 -9.30 8.62
N LEU A 38 5.69 -7.97 8.49
CA LEU A 38 5.39 -7.30 7.24
C LEU A 38 6.69 -7.04 6.48
N SER A 39 6.74 -7.37 5.19
CA SER A 39 7.88 -7.03 4.34
C SER A 39 7.88 -5.55 3.99
N SER A 40 9.06 -5.04 3.66
CA SER A 40 9.24 -3.88 2.78
C SER A 40 8.48 -4.06 1.47
N ILE A 41 8.22 -2.96 0.77
CA ILE A 41 7.63 -3.01 -0.57
C ILE A 41 8.70 -3.54 -1.53
N TYR A 42 8.37 -4.60 -2.28
CA TYR A 42 9.25 -5.20 -3.28
C TYR A 42 8.51 -5.41 -4.59
N GLN A 43 9.26 -5.62 -5.68
CA GLN A 43 8.68 -5.93 -6.97
C GLN A 43 8.45 -7.44 -7.07
N ASP A 44 7.19 -7.85 -7.16
CA ASP A 44 6.83 -9.25 -7.37
C ASP A 44 7.42 -9.77 -8.67
N GLN A 45 8.06 -10.94 -8.63
CA GLN A 45 8.81 -11.46 -9.76
C GLN A 45 7.91 -11.87 -10.93
N ARG A 46 6.67 -12.28 -10.64
CA ARG A 46 5.72 -12.78 -11.63
C ARG A 46 4.92 -11.66 -12.29
N THR A 47 4.33 -10.78 -11.49
CA THR A 47 3.46 -9.70 -11.94
C THR A 47 4.23 -8.41 -12.26
N LYS A 48 5.48 -8.30 -11.79
CA LYS A 48 6.32 -7.09 -11.87
C LYS A 48 5.70 -5.86 -11.20
N GLN A 49 4.68 -6.07 -10.36
CA GLN A 49 4.05 -5.01 -9.58
C GLN A 49 4.71 -4.88 -8.21
N ASN A 50 4.70 -3.68 -7.66
CA ASN A 50 5.12 -3.47 -6.28
C ASN A 50 4.05 -4.05 -5.34
N VAL A 51 4.49 -4.89 -4.41
CA VAL A 51 3.67 -5.55 -3.40
C VAL A 51 4.39 -5.51 -2.06
N MET A 52 3.63 -5.70 -1.00
CA MET A 52 4.13 -5.95 0.36
C MET A 52 3.51 -7.25 0.84
N SER A 53 4.17 -8.00 1.71
CA SER A 53 3.70 -9.33 2.09
C SER A 53 3.74 -9.52 3.59
N LEU A 54 2.73 -10.22 4.10
CA LEU A 54 2.70 -10.71 5.47
C LEU A 54 3.31 -12.11 5.51
N LEU A 55 4.35 -12.28 6.32
CA LEU A 55 5.04 -13.53 6.56
C LEU A 55 4.61 -14.06 7.92
N THR A 56 3.81 -15.12 7.93
CA THR A 56 3.35 -15.76 9.17
C THR A 56 4.00 -17.14 9.30
N PRO A 57 4.84 -17.37 10.32
CA PRO A 57 5.46 -18.67 10.53
C PRO A 57 4.44 -19.70 11.04
N VAL A 58 4.57 -20.96 10.60
CA VAL A 58 3.72 -22.08 11.00
C VAL A 58 4.54 -23.09 11.78
N TYR A 59 4.12 -23.39 13.00
CA TYR A 59 4.78 -24.34 13.89
C TYR A 59 3.93 -25.60 14.10
N VAL A 60 4.59 -26.74 14.18
CA VAL A 60 3.99 -28.02 14.62
C VAL A 60 4.90 -28.61 15.69
N ALA A 61 4.32 -28.90 16.87
CA ALA A 61 5.05 -29.40 18.04
C ALA A 61 6.30 -28.56 18.40
N GLY A 62 6.18 -27.23 18.32
CA GLY A 62 7.28 -26.30 18.62
C GLY A 62 8.36 -26.18 17.54
N GLN A 63 8.25 -26.94 16.44
CA GLN A 63 9.17 -26.85 15.31
C GLN A 63 8.55 -26.02 14.18
N LEU A 64 9.31 -25.06 13.65
CA LEU A 64 8.93 -24.30 12.46
C LEU A 64 8.82 -25.26 11.28
N LYS A 65 7.64 -25.37 10.68
CA LYS A 65 7.37 -26.21 9.50
C LYS A 65 7.31 -25.41 8.21
N GLY A 66 6.96 -24.14 8.27
CA GLY A 66 7.00 -23.27 7.09
C GLY A 66 6.55 -21.85 7.37
N ILE A 67 6.33 -21.09 6.30
CA ILE A 67 5.80 -19.72 6.34
C ILE A 67 4.64 -19.63 5.36
N VAL A 68 3.54 -19.04 5.82
CA VAL A 68 2.47 -18.55 4.96
C VAL A 68 2.82 -17.13 4.53
N LEU A 69 2.93 -16.94 3.22
CA LEU A 69 3.12 -15.63 2.60
C LEU A 69 1.76 -15.15 2.07
N LEU A 70 1.35 -13.96 2.51
CA LEU A 70 0.16 -13.28 1.97
C LEU A 70 0.59 -11.97 1.33
N ASP A 71 0.56 -11.93 0.00
CA ASP A 71 0.87 -10.72 -0.76
C ASP A 71 -0.31 -9.74 -0.72
N ILE A 72 0.01 -8.49 -0.44
CA ILE A 72 -0.87 -7.33 -0.45
C ILE A 72 -0.44 -6.45 -1.61
N ASN A 73 -1.28 -6.38 -2.64
CA ASN A 73 -1.04 -5.59 -3.84
C ASN A 73 -1.96 -4.36 -3.91
N LYS A 74 -1.78 -3.57 -4.97
CA LYS A 74 -2.61 -2.40 -5.29
C LYS A 74 -4.12 -2.67 -5.20
N ASN A 75 -4.60 -3.82 -5.71
CA ASN A 75 -6.02 -4.12 -5.73
C ASN A 75 -6.56 -4.45 -4.33
N ASN A 76 -5.78 -5.16 -3.51
CA ASN A 76 -6.13 -5.38 -2.10
C ASN A 76 -6.25 -4.05 -1.35
N LEU A 77 -5.27 -3.16 -1.54
CA LEU A 77 -5.26 -1.83 -0.91
C LEU A 77 -6.40 -0.94 -1.43
N ARG A 78 -6.74 -1.02 -2.72
CA ARG A 78 -7.87 -0.29 -3.29
C ARG A 78 -9.17 -0.61 -2.56
N ASN A 79 -9.41 -1.88 -2.18
CA ASN A 79 -10.60 -2.26 -1.43
C ASN A 79 -10.67 -1.63 -0.03
N ILE A 80 -9.53 -1.25 0.55
CA ILE A 80 -9.44 -0.59 1.85
C ILE A 80 -9.68 0.92 1.71
N PHE A 81 -9.04 1.56 0.72
CA PHE A 81 -9.09 3.01 0.56
C PHE A 81 -10.26 3.53 -0.29
N TYR A 82 -10.96 2.65 -1.00
CA TYR A 82 -12.06 3.05 -1.88
C TYR A 82 -13.21 3.68 -1.09
N THR A 83 -13.61 4.88 -1.49
CA THR A 83 -14.68 5.64 -0.83
C THR A 83 -16.02 5.37 -1.54
N HIS A 84 -16.66 4.25 -1.19
CA HIS A 84 -17.91 3.81 -1.83
C HIS A 84 -19.01 4.88 -1.82
N ASP A 85 -19.20 5.56 -0.68
CA ASP A 85 -20.23 6.58 -0.52
C ASP A 85 -19.84 7.94 -1.14
N ARG A 86 -18.59 8.10 -1.60
CA ARG A 86 -18.06 9.37 -2.15
C ARG A 86 -17.29 9.14 -3.46
N PRO A 87 -17.94 8.67 -4.52
CA PRO A 87 -17.26 8.34 -5.79
C PRO A 87 -16.58 9.56 -6.44
N LEU A 88 -17.13 10.76 -6.26
CA LEU A 88 -16.50 12.00 -6.74
C LEU A 88 -15.16 12.27 -6.02
N LEU A 89 -15.09 12.03 -4.71
CA LEU A 89 -13.85 12.16 -3.95
C LEU A 89 -12.81 11.16 -4.45
N TRP A 90 -13.20 9.89 -4.64
CA TRP A 90 -12.31 8.86 -5.16
C TRP A 90 -11.65 9.28 -6.50
N ARG A 91 -12.41 9.89 -7.42
CA ARG A 91 -11.86 10.32 -8.72
C ARG A 91 -10.69 11.30 -8.59
N PHE A 92 -10.67 12.11 -7.53
CA PHE A 92 -9.70 13.17 -7.32
C PHE A 92 -8.74 12.91 -6.15
N LEU A 93 -8.81 11.72 -5.55
CA LEU A 93 -8.02 11.33 -4.39
C LEU A 93 -6.77 10.58 -4.85
N ASN A 94 -5.60 11.15 -4.64
CA ASN A 94 -4.33 10.43 -4.73
C ASN A 94 -4.12 9.63 -3.43
N VAL A 95 -3.78 8.36 -3.57
CA VAL A 95 -3.46 7.46 -2.46
C VAL A 95 -2.19 6.70 -2.82
N THR A 96 -1.14 6.90 -2.03
CA THR A 96 0.14 6.21 -2.20
C THR A 96 0.62 5.64 -0.88
N LEU A 97 1.08 4.40 -0.92
CA LEU A 97 1.85 3.78 0.15
C LEU A 97 3.31 3.82 -0.26
N ALA A 98 4.18 4.46 0.51
CA ALA A 98 5.62 4.50 0.28
C ALA A 98 6.34 3.76 1.39
N ASP A 99 7.36 3.00 1.05
CA ASP A 99 8.27 2.37 1.99
C ASP A 99 9.51 3.24 2.14
N THR A 100 9.73 3.77 3.34
CA THR A 100 10.83 4.68 3.65
C THR A 100 12.19 3.99 3.61
N ASP A 101 12.23 2.67 3.77
CA ASP A 101 13.48 1.91 3.82
C ASP A 101 13.91 1.50 2.41
N SER A 102 12.99 0.99 1.59
CA SER A 102 13.30 0.58 0.20
C SER A 102 13.19 1.72 -0.82
N GLY A 103 12.51 2.81 -0.48
CA GLY A 103 12.19 3.92 -1.39
C GLY A 103 11.16 3.57 -2.46
N ARG A 104 10.53 2.38 -2.39
CA ARG A 104 9.52 1.93 -3.35
C ARG A 104 8.12 2.33 -2.88
N ASP A 105 7.21 2.42 -3.85
CA ASP A 105 5.84 2.82 -3.59
C ASP A 105 4.80 1.92 -4.27
N ILE A 106 3.60 1.91 -3.71
CA ILE A 106 2.40 1.35 -4.30
C ILE A 106 1.41 2.50 -4.50
N ILE A 107 1.27 2.93 -5.76
CA ILE A 107 0.28 3.94 -6.15
C ILE A 107 -1.09 3.26 -6.23
N ILE A 108 -1.92 3.46 -5.22
CA ILE A 108 -3.23 2.82 -5.05
C ILE A 108 -4.26 3.52 -5.93
N ASN A 109 -4.27 4.85 -5.91
CA ASN A 109 -5.13 5.67 -6.76
C ASN A 109 -4.44 6.99 -7.11
N GLN A 110 -4.76 7.51 -8.28
CA GLN A 110 -4.24 8.80 -8.73
C GLN A 110 -5.36 9.55 -9.45
N SER A 111 -5.50 10.84 -9.15
CA SER A 111 -6.35 11.79 -9.87
C SER A 111 -5.95 11.79 -11.34
N GLU A 112 -6.93 11.80 -12.25
CA GLU A 112 -6.69 11.77 -13.69
C GLU A 112 -5.88 12.97 -14.17
N ASP A 113 -6.25 14.17 -13.71
CA ASP A 113 -5.62 15.42 -14.15
C ASP A 113 -4.43 15.83 -13.26
N ASN A 114 -4.46 15.45 -11.97
CA ASN A 114 -3.45 15.72 -10.95
C ASN A 114 -2.83 17.13 -11.02
N LEU A 115 -3.67 18.17 -11.16
CA LEU A 115 -3.23 19.53 -11.48
C LEU A 115 -2.52 20.21 -10.31
N PHE A 116 -3.20 20.24 -9.16
CA PHE A 116 -2.71 20.87 -7.94
C PHE A 116 -3.31 20.17 -6.72
N GLN A 117 -2.45 19.82 -5.77
CA GLN A 117 -2.85 19.15 -4.54
C GLN A 117 -3.21 20.20 -3.49
N TYR A 118 -4.50 20.44 -3.25
CA TYR A 118 -4.93 21.49 -2.32
C TYR A 118 -4.96 21.02 -0.86
N VAL A 119 -5.14 19.71 -0.63
CA VAL A 119 -5.05 19.07 0.69
C VAL A 119 -4.10 17.90 0.58
N SER A 120 -3.18 17.80 1.54
CA SER A 120 -2.25 16.68 1.68
C SER A 120 -2.22 16.22 3.13
N TYR A 121 -2.24 14.91 3.32
CA TYR A 121 -2.11 14.25 4.60
C TYR A 121 -1.10 13.13 4.46
N VAL A 122 -0.12 13.12 5.36
CA VAL A 122 0.95 12.13 5.39
C VAL A 122 1.00 11.53 6.77
N HIS A 123 1.05 10.21 6.85
CA HIS A 123 1.11 9.49 8.12
C HIS A 123 2.08 8.31 8.04
N ASP A 124 2.99 8.24 9.01
CA ASP A 124 3.96 7.16 9.13
C ASP A 124 3.38 6.04 10.01
N LEU A 125 3.31 4.85 9.43
CA LEU A 125 2.92 3.62 10.09
C LEU A 125 4.15 2.87 10.62
N PRO A 126 3.99 2.04 11.67
CA PRO A 126 5.05 1.15 12.12
C PRO A 126 5.54 0.23 10.98
N GLY A 127 6.85 0.00 10.93
CA GLY A 127 7.48 -0.85 9.91
C GLY A 127 7.91 -0.11 8.64
N GLY A 128 8.21 1.20 8.74
CA GLY A 128 8.81 1.96 7.63
C GLY A 128 7.82 2.31 6.51
N ILE A 129 6.52 2.23 6.76
CA ILE A 129 5.51 2.52 5.74
C ILE A 129 4.93 3.91 5.95
N ARG A 130 4.94 4.74 4.91
CA ARG A 130 4.33 6.07 4.86
C ARG A 130 3.09 6.05 3.97
N VAL A 131 1.96 6.45 4.52
CA VAL A 131 0.71 6.64 3.75
C VAL A 131 0.58 8.11 3.39
N SER A 132 0.39 8.39 2.11
CA SER A 132 0.16 9.73 1.58
C SER A 132 -1.21 9.79 0.91
N LEU A 133 -2.04 10.72 1.38
CA LEU A 133 -3.34 11.04 0.83
C LEU A 133 -3.31 12.48 0.34
N SER A 134 -3.68 12.73 -0.91
CA SER A 134 -3.87 14.11 -1.38
C SER A 134 -5.09 14.25 -2.26
N ILE A 135 -5.71 15.42 -2.23
CA ILE A 135 -6.91 15.70 -3.02
C ILE A 135 -6.58 16.80 -4.04
N ASP A 136 -6.96 16.54 -5.28
CA ASP A 136 -6.85 17.49 -6.39
C ASP A 136 -7.82 18.67 -6.21
N ILE A 137 -7.38 19.89 -6.54
CA ILE A 137 -8.22 21.10 -6.51
C ILE A 137 -9.48 20.96 -7.36
N LEU A 138 -9.44 20.13 -8.42
CA LEU A 138 -10.62 19.84 -9.23
C LEU A 138 -11.76 19.22 -8.43
N TYR A 139 -11.48 18.52 -7.32
CA TYR A 139 -12.53 18.09 -6.39
C TYR A 139 -13.31 19.29 -5.85
N PHE A 140 -12.63 20.34 -5.39
CA PHE A 140 -13.29 21.54 -4.87
C PHE A 140 -14.09 22.25 -5.96
N ILE A 141 -13.51 22.41 -7.16
CA ILE A 141 -14.18 23.06 -8.28
C ILE A 141 -15.44 22.29 -8.69
N THR A 142 -15.37 20.97 -8.77
CA THR A 142 -16.51 20.13 -9.19
C THR A 142 -17.56 19.99 -8.08
N SER A 143 -17.14 19.81 -6.83
CA SER A 143 -18.03 19.68 -5.68
C SER A 143 -18.74 21.00 -5.34
N SER A 144 -18.07 22.13 -5.52
CA SER A 144 -18.53 23.47 -5.10
C SER A 144 -18.75 24.43 -6.29
N TRP A 145 -19.04 23.90 -7.48
CA TRP A 145 -19.03 24.66 -8.73
C TRP A 145 -19.89 25.93 -8.73
N LYS A 146 -21.03 25.92 -8.03
CA LYS A 146 -21.91 27.10 -7.90
C LYS A 146 -21.25 28.24 -7.12
N SER A 147 -20.59 27.90 -6.01
CA SER A 147 -19.86 28.87 -5.19
C SER A 147 -18.65 29.43 -5.95
N VAL A 148 -17.95 28.56 -6.69
CA VAL A 148 -16.84 28.97 -7.55
C VAL A 148 -17.33 29.92 -8.66
N LEU A 149 -18.43 29.58 -9.32
CA LEU A 149 -19.03 30.43 -10.35
C LEU A 149 -19.45 31.79 -9.79
N PHE A 150 -20.10 31.81 -8.62
CA PHE A 150 -20.50 33.04 -7.94
C PHE A 150 -19.28 33.91 -7.60
N TRP A 151 -18.20 33.31 -7.10
CA TRP A 151 -16.96 34.02 -6.79
C TRP A 151 -16.33 34.63 -8.05
N ILE A 152 -16.26 33.89 -9.15
CA ILE A 152 -15.74 34.39 -10.44
C ILE A 152 -16.58 35.57 -10.94
N LEU A 153 -17.92 35.44 -10.92
CA LEU A 153 -18.83 36.52 -11.36
C LEU A 153 -18.67 37.78 -10.51
N THR A 154 -18.58 37.62 -9.18
CA THR A 154 -18.40 38.74 -8.26
C THR A 154 -17.06 39.43 -8.50
N ALA A 155 -15.99 38.66 -8.69
CA ALA A 155 -14.67 39.19 -9.00
C ALA A 155 -14.66 39.97 -10.31
N LEU A 156 -15.33 39.49 -11.36
CA LEU A 156 -15.43 40.17 -12.65
C LEU A 156 -16.23 41.47 -12.60
N ILE A 157 -17.25 41.57 -11.72
CA ILE A 157 -18.04 42.80 -11.55
C ILE A 157 -17.24 43.88 -10.80
N LEU A 158 -16.31 43.48 -9.94
CA LEU A 158 -15.50 44.38 -9.10
C LEU A 158 -14.19 44.84 -9.78
N LEU A 159 -13.89 44.34 -10.98
CA LEU A 159 -12.67 44.60 -11.75
C LEU A 159 -12.94 45.64 -12.84
#